data_AF-A0A967HAY2-F1
#
_entry.id   AF-A0A967HAY2-F1
#
_cell.length_a   1.000
_cell.length_b   1.000
_cell.length_c   1.000
_cell.angle_alpha   90.00
_cell.angle_beta   90.00
_cell.angle_gamma   90.00
#
_symmetry.space_group_name_H-M   'P 1'
#
loop_
_entity.id
_entity.type
_entity.pdbx_description
1 polymer ?
#
loop_
_entity_poly.entity_id
_entity_poly.type
_entity_poly.pdbx_seq_one_letter_code
_entity_poly.pdbx_strand_id
1 'polypeptide(L)'
;MPGAETGRTRGVNVGQCADSESECLYLATDSRATENSAGLHVVAVRLQTGELLWQFSSSYAATGGLYWSTPAVPVLMDLDQDRHNDTLVIGDLTGQLWALNLNDGNAYGGAPVYTVPANIEEPIGAAVSVYGNTVVFGTGGVAGSDEQQQYALYKVKISSEGGSLLWR
;
A
#
# COMPACT_ATOMS: atom_id res chain seq x y z
N MET A 1 10.57 -6.14 11.21
CA MET A 1 9.48 -5.74 12.13
C MET A 1 10.04 -5.82 13.53
N PRO A 2 10.06 -4.76 14.34
CA PRO A 2 10.48 -4.88 15.74
C PRO A 2 9.46 -5.76 16.50
N GLY A 3 9.82 -7.02 16.82
CA GLY A 3 8.93 -7.98 17.49
C GLY A 3 9.19 -9.46 17.12
N ALA A 4 8.46 -10.38 17.76
CA ALA A 4 8.65 -11.84 17.69
C ALA A 4 7.76 -12.57 16.65
N GLU A 5 7.11 -11.87 15.71
CA GLU A 5 6.24 -12.50 14.69
C GLU A 5 6.67 -12.23 13.25
N THR A 6 6.12 -13.03 12.34
CA THR A 6 6.46 -13.04 10.90
C THR A 6 5.37 -12.38 10.07
N GLY A 7 5.48 -11.07 9.85
CA GLY A 7 4.70 -10.39 8.80
C GLY A 7 5.25 -10.78 7.43
N ARG A 8 4.38 -11.18 6.50
CA ARG A 8 4.82 -11.55 5.15
C ARG A 8 4.81 -10.31 4.26
N THR A 9 5.84 -10.17 3.46
CA THR A 9 5.97 -9.07 2.51
C THR A 9 6.19 -9.60 1.11
N ARG A 10 5.67 -8.90 0.10
CA ARG A 10 5.94 -9.19 -1.31
C ARG A 10 7.24 -8.56 -1.80
N GLY A 11 7.68 -7.49 -1.16
CA GLY A 11 8.83 -6.71 -1.57
C GLY A 11 8.91 -5.38 -0.84
N VAL A 12 9.93 -4.62 -1.19
CA VAL A 12 10.27 -3.35 -0.56
C VAL A 12 10.50 -2.29 -1.62
N ASN A 13 10.42 -1.02 -1.23
CA ASN A 13 10.86 0.11 -2.02
C ASN A 13 11.90 0.92 -1.22
N VAL A 14 12.78 1.62 -1.92
CA VAL A 14 13.79 2.49 -1.31
C VAL A 14 13.64 3.87 -1.93
N GLY A 15 13.65 4.89 -1.08
CA GLY A 15 13.60 6.29 -1.50
C GLY A 15 14.31 7.20 -0.52
N GLN A 16 14.27 8.50 -0.79
CA GLN A 16 14.71 9.50 0.19
C GLN A 16 13.70 9.58 1.34
N CYS A 17 14.21 9.75 2.55
CA CYS A 17 13.40 10.06 3.71
C CYS A 17 12.90 11.51 3.66
N ALA A 18 11.93 11.83 4.52
CA ALA A 18 11.42 13.17 4.77
C ALA A 18 12.52 14.21 5.08
N ASP A 19 13.61 13.77 5.74
CA ASP A 19 14.74 14.63 6.07
C ASP A 19 15.62 14.98 4.86
N SER A 20 15.37 14.38 3.68
CA SER A 20 16.11 14.56 2.42
C SER A 20 17.60 14.21 2.46
N GLU A 21 18.15 13.88 3.63
CA GLU A 21 19.57 13.59 3.87
C GLU A 21 19.82 12.08 4.00
N SER A 22 18.77 11.28 4.17
CA SER A 22 18.86 9.83 4.35
C SER A 22 18.00 9.04 3.39
N GLU A 23 18.30 7.74 3.30
CA GLU A 23 17.53 6.78 2.52
C GLU A 23 16.63 5.98 3.46
N CYS A 24 15.42 5.73 2.99
CA CYS A 24 14.37 5.03 3.71
C CYS A 24 13.98 3.76 2.97
N LEU A 25 13.81 2.68 3.72
CA LEU A 25 13.19 1.44 3.27
C LEU A 25 11.70 1.50 3.62
N TYR A 26 10.85 1.22 2.63
CA TYR A 26 9.41 1.11 2.78
C TYR A 26 8.94 -0.29 2.43
N LEU A 27 8.11 -0.87 3.29
CA LEU A 27 7.56 -2.21 3.05
C LEU A 27 6.16 -2.36 3.63
N ALA A 28 5.37 -3.20 2.99
CA ALA A 28 4.02 -3.56 3.42
C ALA A 28 3.95 -5.03 3.83
N THR A 29 3.11 -5.33 4.82
CA THR A 29 2.87 -6.66 5.37
C THR A 29 1.39 -6.88 5.71
N ASP A 30 1.00 -8.14 5.81
CA ASP A 30 -0.36 -8.63 6.04
C ASP A 30 -0.74 -8.89 7.51
N SER A 31 0.23 -8.91 8.44
CA SER A 31 -0.01 -9.20 9.86
C SER A 31 0.90 -8.40 10.80
N ARG A 32 0.40 -8.14 12.02
CA ARG A 32 1.09 -7.44 13.12
C ARG A 32 1.59 -8.41 14.19
N ALA A 33 2.58 -7.97 14.96
CA ALA A 33 3.32 -8.79 15.93
C ALA A 33 2.60 -9.17 17.24
N THR A 34 1.32 -8.82 17.41
CA THR A 34 0.52 -9.26 18.55
C THR A 34 -0.94 -9.35 18.12
N GLU A 35 -1.48 -10.57 18.12
CA GLU A 35 -2.88 -10.97 17.87
C GLU A 35 -3.45 -10.65 16.49
N ASN A 36 -3.75 -11.71 15.73
CA ASN A 36 -4.95 -11.96 14.89
C ASN A 36 -5.61 -10.80 14.11
N SER A 37 -4.88 -9.74 13.82
CA SER A 37 -5.35 -8.62 13.01
C SER A 37 -4.71 -8.73 11.66
N ALA A 38 -5.24 -9.63 10.83
CA ALA A 38 -4.95 -9.57 9.41
C ALA A 38 -5.28 -8.16 8.93
N GLY A 39 -4.35 -7.53 8.23
CA GLY A 39 -4.46 -6.11 7.92
C GLY A 39 -3.42 -5.66 6.91
N LEU A 40 -3.51 -4.40 6.51
CA LEU A 40 -2.41 -3.73 5.85
C LEU A 40 -1.55 -3.09 6.94
N HIS A 41 -0.27 -3.45 6.99
CA HIS A 41 0.70 -2.75 7.82
C HIS A 41 1.85 -2.25 6.96
N VAL A 42 2.16 -0.97 7.05
CA VAL A 42 3.26 -0.34 6.30
C VAL A 42 4.23 0.26 7.31
N VAL A 43 5.52 0.10 7.06
CA VAL A 43 6.57 0.70 7.89
C VAL A 43 7.56 1.45 7.02
N ALA A 44 8.05 2.57 7.54
CA ALA A 44 9.23 3.26 7.05
C ALA A 44 10.37 3.10 8.04
N VAL A 45 11.52 2.71 7.52
CA VAL A 45 12.72 2.43 8.31
C VAL A 45 13.89 3.17 7.70
N ARG A 46 14.70 3.84 8.52
CA ARG A 46 15.97 4.44 8.06
C ARG A 46 16.90 3.33 7.58
N LEU A 47 17.33 3.39 6.33
CA LEU A 47 18.04 2.31 5.66
C LEU A 47 19.37 1.96 6.35
N GLN A 48 20.08 2.97 6.85
CA GLN A 48 21.42 2.81 7.43
C GLN A 48 21.39 2.18 8.83
N THR A 49 20.36 2.49 9.63
CA THR A 49 20.33 2.15 11.06
C THR A 49 19.28 1.10 11.42
N GLY A 50 18.28 0.89 10.57
CA GLY A 50 17.12 0.08 10.92
C GLY A 50 16.15 0.78 11.87
N GLU A 51 16.31 2.08 12.11
CA GLU A 51 15.42 2.89 12.96
C GLU A 51 14.02 2.96 12.34
N LEU A 52 13.00 2.57 13.10
CA LEU A 52 11.61 2.77 12.72
C LEU A 52 11.28 4.27 12.78
N LEU A 53 10.87 4.84 11.65
CA LEU A 53 10.49 6.25 11.58
C LEU A 53 8.99 6.43 11.82
N TRP A 54 8.17 5.63 11.13
CA TRP A 54 6.74 5.59 11.33
C TRP A 54 6.16 4.23 10.92
N GLN A 55 4.93 3.98 11.36
CA GLN A 55 4.16 2.81 10.97
C GLN A 55 2.70 3.19 10.74
N PHE A 56 2.10 2.61 9.70
CA PHE A 56 0.69 2.72 9.38
C PHE A 56 0.03 1.35 9.53
N SER A 57 -1.23 1.31 9.94
CA SER A 57 -2.00 0.07 9.95
C SER A 57 -3.49 0.26 9.74
N SER A 58 -4.06 -0.63 8.94
CA SER A 58 -5.50 -0.79 8.73
C SER A 58 -5.88 -2.25 8.92
N SER A 59 -6.88 -2.53 9.74
CA SER A 59 -7.36 -3.89 9.97
C SER A 59 -8.30 -4.32 8.86
N TYR A 60 -8.15 -5.55 8.38
CA TYR A 60 -9.14 -6.16 7.50
C TYR A 60 -10.29 -6.71 8.33
N ALA A 61 -11.53 -6.37 7.96
CA ALA A 61 -12.71 -7.00 8.55
C ALA A 61 -12.79 -8.50 8.20
N ALA A 62 -12.31 -8.86 7.00
CA ALA A 62 -12.13 -10.22 6.53
C ALA A 62 -11.02 -10.25 5.47
N THR A 63 -10.30 -11.38 5.38
CA THR A 63 -9.34 -11.67 4.29
C THR A 63 -9.82 -12.76 3.35
N GLY A 64 -10.96 -13.40 3.64
CA GLY A 64 -11.52 -14.45 2.79
C GLY A 64 -10.52 -15.57 2.53
N GLY A 65 -10.46 -16.06 1.29
CA GLY A 65 -9.47 -17.05 0.84
C GLY A 65 -8.04 -16.54 0.72
N LEU A 66 -7.77 -15.26 1.00
CA LEU A 66 -6.49 -14.61 0.76
C LEU A 66 -5.57 -14.58 1.99
N TYR A 67 -5.90 -15.36 3.03
CA TYR A 67 -5.18 -15.37 4.31
C TYR A 67 -3.72 -15.83 4.23
N TRP A 68 -3.25 -16.34 3.09
CA TRP A 68 -1.84 -16.67 2.86
C TRP A 68 -1.10 -15.67 1.94
N SER A 69 -1.81 -14.66 1.45
CA SER A 69 -1.29 -13.68 0.50
C SER A 69 -0.72 -12.45 1.20
N THR A 70 0.01 -11.65 0.43
CA THR A 70 0.66 -10.42 0.88
C THR A 70 0.13 -9.22 0.11
N PRO A 71 0.11 -8.01 0.71
CA PRO A 71 -0.18 -6.77 -0.02
C PRO A 71 0.79 -6.56 -1.19
N ALA A 72 0.45 -5.61 -2.06
CA ALA A 72 1.31 -5.22 -3.16
C ALA A 72 2.70 -4.74 -2.69
N VAL A 73 3.63 -4.55 -3.62
CA VAL A 73 4.86 -3.82 -3.32
C VAL A 73 4.52 -2.33 -3.29
N PRO A 74 4.89 -1.56 -2.24
CA PRO A 74 4.63 -0.12 -2.21
C PRO A 74 5.43 0.62 -3.30
N VAL A 75 4.86 1.71 -3.79
CA VAL A 75 5.47 2.56 -4.83
C VAL A 75 5.49 4.00 -4.37
N LEU A 76 6.58 4.71 -4.66
CA LEU A 76 6.74 6.10 -4.31
C LEU A 76 6.13 7.01 -5.38
N MET A 77 5.60 8.13 -4.93
CA MET A 77 4.90 9.11 -5.74
C MET A 77 5.26 10.52 -5.26
N ASP A 78 5.46 11.41 -6.22
CA ASP A 78 5.55 12.85 -6.06
C ASP A 78 4.16 13.44 -6.34
N LEU A 79 3.39 13.70 -5.28
CA LEU A 79 2.00 14.14 -5.39
C LEU A 79 1.89 15.62 -5.73
N ASP A 80 2.76 16.47 -5.16
CA ASP A 80 2.73 17.93 -5.35
C ASP A 80 3.58 18.43 -6.54
N GLN A 81 4.29 17.53 -7.21
CA GLN A 81 5.10 17.75 -8.42
C GLN A 81 6.34 18.63 -8.19
N ASP A 82 6.91 18.59 -6.98
CA ASP A 82 8.11 19.33 -6.62
C ASP A 82 9.42 18.61 -6.97
N ARG A 83 9.32 17.40 -7.57
CA ARG A 83 10.41 16.46 -7.93
C ARG A 83 10.95 15.63 -6.78
N HIS A 84 10.30 15.63 -5.63
CA HIS A 84 10.58 14.72 -4.52
C HIS A 84 9.36 13.84 -4.28
N ASN A 85 9.60 12.56 -3.97
CA ASN A 85 8.50 11.72 -3.56
C ASN A 85 8.07 12.11 -2.15
N ASP A 86 6.78 12.32 -1.96
CA ASP A 86 6.13 12.70 -0.71
C ASP A 86 5.05 11.68 -0.29
N THR A 87 4.75 10.73 -1.18
CA THR A 87 3.62 9.81 -1.06
C THR A 87 4.07 8.37 -1.30
N LEU A 88 3.60 7.45 -0.46
CA LEU A 88 3.65 6.00 -0.67
C LEU A 88 2.28 5.49 -1.10
N VAL A 89 2.23 4.80 -2.24
CA VAL A 89 1.01 4.20 -2.78
C VAL A 89 1.09 2.67 -2.70
N ILE A 90 0.02 2.05 -2.24
CA ILE A 90 -0.04 0.60 -2.03
C ILE A 90 -1.46 0.07 -2.25
N GLY A 91 -1.57 -1.03 -3.00
CA GLY A 91 -2.79 -1.84 -3.09
C GLY A 91 -2.81 -2.96 -2.05
N ASP A 92 -4.00 -3.29 -1.55
CA ASP A 92 -4.16 -4.28 -0.49
C ASP A 92 -5.04 -5.48 -0.85
N LEU A 93 -5.11 -6.45 0.07
CA LEU A 93 -5.83 -7.72 -0.12
C LEU A 93 -7.35 -7.60 -0.10
N THR A 94 -7.88 -6.42 0.23
CA THR A 94 -9.32 -6.14 0.30
C THR A 94 -9.78 -5.20 -0.81
N GLY A 95 -8.94 -5.01 -1.82
CA GLY A 95 -9.27 -4.20 -3.00
C GLY A 95 -9.15 -2.69 -2.74
N GLN A 96 -8.43 -2.29 -1.69
CA GLN A 96 -8.24 -0.90 -1.33
C GLN A 96 -6.89 -0.39 -1.84
N LEU A 97 -6.91 0.80 -2.43
CA LEU A 97 -5.74 1.57 -2.79
C LEU A 97 -5.52 2.63 -1.70
N TRP A 98 -4.35 2.61 -1.09
CA TRP A 98 -3.93 3.56 -0.08
C TRP A 98 -2.86 4.50 -0.64
N ALA A 99 -2.91 5.75 -0.19
CA ALA A 99 -1.84 6.73 -0.37
C ALA A 99 -1.49 7.29 1.01
N LEU A 100 -0.23 7.15 1.41
CA LEU A 100 0.28 7.55 2.72
C LEU A 100 1.33 8.63 2.57
N ASN A 101 1.30 9.64 3.44
CA ASN A 101 2.33 10.66 3.50
C ASN A 101 3.67 10.07 3.99
N LEU A 102 4.78 10.35 3.31
CA LEU A 102 6.09 9.80 3.65
C LEU A 102 6.71 10.35 4.94
N ASN A 103 6.20 11.47 5.48
CA ASN A 103 6.72 12.09 6.69
C ASN A 103 6.21 11.40 7.96
N ASP A 104 4.93 11.02 7.98
CA ASP A 104 4.25 10.53 9.19
C ASP A 104 3.46 9.22 8.99
N GLY A 105 3.34 8.74 7.75
CA GLY A 105 2.57 7.54 7.41
C GLY A 105 1.06 7.73 7.42
N ASN A 106 0.56 8.96 7.56
CA ASN A 106 -0.89 9.22 7.58
C ASN A 106 -1.49 9.02 6.19
N ALA A 107 -2.68 8.41 6.15
CA ALA A 107 -3.43 8.25 4.92
C ALA A 107 -4.00 9.59 4.42
N TYR A 108 -3.77 9.92 3.15
CA TYR A 108 -4.44 11.06 2.51
C TYR A 108 -5.95 10.86 2.53
N GLY A 109 -6.71 11.90 2.91
CA GLY A 109 -8.16 11.80 3.15
C GLY A 109 -8.59 10.96 4.37
N GLY A 110 -7.65 10.40 5.15
CA GLY A 110 -7.93 9.58 6.33
C GLY A 110 -8.53 8.19 6.06
N ALA A 111 -8.56 7.76 4.80
CA ALA A 111 -9.17 6.51 4.33
C ALA A 111 -8.44 6.00 3.07
N PRO A 112 -8.76 4.80 2.53
CA PRO A 112 -8.30 4.44 1.19
C PRO A 112 -8.65 5.53 0.18
N VAL A 113 -7.71 5.86 -0.70
CA VAL A 113 -7.97 6.84 -1.78
C VAL A 113 -8.91 6.27 -2.84
N TYR A 114 -9.01 4.94 -2.93
CA TYR A 114 -10.01 4.26 -3.74
C TYR A 114 -10.24 2.84 -3.23
N THR A 115 -11.48 2.35 -3.35
CA THR A 115 -11.83 0.95 -3.12
C THR A 115 -12.53 0.42 -4.36
N VAL A 116 -12.06 -0.72 -4.87
CA VAL A 116 -12.66 -1.35 -6.05
C VAL A 116 -14.06 -1.88 -5.73
N PRO A 117 -14.97 -1.96 -6.71
CA PRO A 117 -16.37 -2.29 -6.43
C PRO A 117 -16.59 -3.66 -5.77
N ALA A 118 -15.79 -4.67 -6.10
CA ALA A 118 -15.93 -6.03 -5.55
C ALA A 118 -15.09 -6.29 -4.29
N ASN A 119 -14.42 -5.27 -3.74
CA ASN A 119 -13.65 -5.34 -2.49
C ASN A 119 -12.70 -6.56 -2.44
N ILE A 120 -12.88 -7.43 -1.46
CA ILE A 120 -12.08 -8.62 -1.17
C ILE A 120 -12.05 -9.64 -2.30
N GLU A 121 -13.07 -9.69 -3.14
CA GLU A 121 -13.10 -10.55 -4.33
C GLU A 121 -12.21 -10.00 -5.45
N GLU A 122 -11.76 -8.75 -5.32
CA GLU A 122 -10.97 -8.03 -6.31
C GLU A 122 -9.72 -7.39 -5.64
N PRO A 123 -8.82 -8.21 -5.08
CA PRO A 123 -7.63 -7.71 -4.37
C PRO A 123 -6.70 -6.93 -5.31
N ILE A 124 -5.87 -6.03 -4.77
CA ILE A 124 -4.82 -5.34 -5.53
C ILE A 124 -3.47 -5.93 -5.12
N GLY A 125 -3.09 -7.05 -5.73
CA GLY A 125 -1.86 -7.78 -5.37
C GLY A 125 -0.60 -7.35 -6.10
N ALA A 126 -0.73 -6.83 -7.31
CA ALA A 126 0.39 -6.38 -8.11
C ALA A 126 0.85 -4.99 -7.66
N ALA A 127 2.14 -4.68 -7.85
CA ALA A 127 2.63 -3.31 -7.69
C ALA A 127 1.85 -2.37 -8.63
N VAL A 128 1.54 -1.17 -8.15
CA VAL A 128 0.84 -0.15 -8.94
C VAL A 128 1.82 0.62 -9.82
N SER A 129 1.34 1.34 -10.82
CA SER A 129 2.13 2.27 -11.63
C SER A 129 1.71 3.70 -11.35
N VAL A 130 2.67 4.59 -11.11
CA VAL A 130 2.43 6.02 -10.85
C VAL A 130 2.85 6.83 -12.08
N TYR A 131 2.01 7.80 -12.47
CA TYR A 131 2.31 8.79 -13.51
C TYR A 131 1.72 10.15 -13.13
N GLY A 132 2.59 11.08 -12.70
CA GLY A 132 2.16 12.33 -12.06
C GLY A 132 1.28 12.02 -10.85
N ASN A 133 0.13 12.71 -10.74
CA ASN A 133 -0.83 12.46 -9.67
C ASN A 133 -1.83 11.32 -9.94
N THR A 134 -1.49 10.39 -10.82
CA THR A 134 -2.38 9.30 -11.22
C THR A 134 -1.75 7.95 -10.99
N VAL A 135 -2.55 7.00 -10.51
CA VAL A 135 -2.16 5.62 -10.28
C VAL A 135 -2.94 4.71 -11.22
N VAL A 136 -2.24 3.80 -11.88
CA VAL A 136 -2.78 2.72 -12.72
C VAL A 136 -2.48 1.38 -12.05
N PHE A 137 -3.49 0.54 -11.87
CA PHE A 137 -3.32 -0.75 -11.20
C PHE A 137 -4.29 -1.80 -11.74
N GLY A 138 -3.84 -3.04 -11.74
CA GLY A 138 -4.68 -4.20 -12.03
C GLY A 138 -5.13 -4.87 -10.75
N THR A 139 -6.30 -5.51 -10.78
CA THR A 139 -6.83 -6.31 -9.67
C THR A 139 -6.55 -7.80 -9.88
N GLY A 140 -6.72 -8.60 -8.82
CA GLY A 140 -6.22 -9.96 -8.72
C GLY A 140 -4.74 -10.01 -8.36
N GLY A 141 -4.01 -10.95 -8.97
CA GLY A 141 -2.54 -11.04 -8.82
C GLY A 141 -2.06 -11.50 -7.45
N VAL A 142 -2.91 -12.14 -6.65
CA VAL A 142 -2.54 -12.79 -5.38
C VAL A 142 -2.80 -14.29 -5.44
N ALA A 143 -2.08 -15.07 -4.63
CA ALA A 143 -2.33 -16.49 -4.54
C ALA A 143 -3.71 -16.73 -3.92
N GLY A 144 -4.54 -17.56 -4.56
CA GLY A 144 -5.93 -17.79 -4.14
C GLY A 144 -6.95 -16.81 -4.71
N SER A 145 -6.56 -15.92 -5.63
CA SER A 145 -7.50 -15.20 -6.51
C SER A 145 -8.37 -16.20 -7.30
N ASP A 146 -9.68 -15.97 -7.34
CA ASP A 146 -10.64 -16.79 -8.08
C ASP A 146 -10.41 -16.65 -9.60
N GLU A 147 -10.19 -17.79 -10.27
CA GLU A 147 -9.99 -17.86 -11.72
C GLU A 147 -11.27 -17.52 -12.52
N GLN A 148 -12.44 -17.61 -11.89
CA GLN A 148 -13.73 -17.27 -12.52
C GLN A 148 -14.08 -15.78 -12.37
N GLN A 149 -13.36 -15.05 -11.51
CA GLN A 149 -13.61 -13.64 -11.27
C GLN A 149 -13.09 -12.78 -12.42
N GLN A 150 -13.88 -11.80 -12.84
CA GLN A 150 -13.45 -10.82 -13.83
C GLN A 150 -12.68 -9.68 -13.16
N TYR A 151 -11.35 -9.75 -13.22
CA TYR A 151 -10.46 -8.66 -12.81
C TYR A 151 -10.42 -7.51 -13.83
N ALA A 152 -9.99 -6.33 -13.39
CA ALA A 152 -9.99 -5.12 -14.19
C ALA A 152 -8.72 -4.29 -13.98
N LEU A 153 -8.51 -3.34 -14.89
CA LEU A 153 -7.46 -2.32 -14.80
C LEU A 153 -8.14 -1.02 -14.39
N TYR A 154 -7.53 -0.25 -13.50
CA TYR A 154 -8.09 0.99 -12.99
C TYR A 154 -7.11 2.13 -13.17
N LYS A 155 -7.63 3.34 -13.36
CA LYS A 155 -6.87 4.58 -13.27
C LYS A 155 -7.55 5.52 -12.28
N VAL A 156 -6.82 5.90 -11.23
CA VAL A 156 -7.31 6.77 -10.15
C VAL A 156 -6.40 7.99 -10.04
N LYS A 157 -6.98 9.19 -10.09
CA LYS A 157 -6.27 10.43 -9.75
C LYS A 157 -6.27 10.60 -8.23
N ILE A 158 -5.11 10.89 -7.66
CA ILE A 158 -4.91 11.11 -6.21
C ILE A 158 -4.76 12.61 -5.93
N SER A 159 -5.22 13.01 -4.74
CA SER A 159 -5.07 14.33 -4.14
C SER A 159 -4.92 14.20 -2.62
N SER A 160 -4.61 15.30 -1.92
CA SER A 160 -4.52 15.31 -0.47
C SER A 160 -5.82 14.90 0.23
N GLU A 161 -6.95 15.13 -0.43
CA GLU A 161 -8.31 14.86 0.08
C GLU A 161 -8.81 13.45 -0.23
N GLY A 162 -8.07 12.66 -1.02
CA GLY A 162 -8.48 11.33 -1.45
C GLY A 162 -8.28 11.09 -2.95
N GLY A 163 -8.95 10.08 -3.50
CA GLY A 163 -8.84 9.71 -4.92
C GLY A 163 -10.15 9.82 -5.69
N SER A 164 -10.02 9.89 -7.02
CA SER A 164 -11.14 9.90 -7.96
C SER A 164 -10.87 8.94 -9.12
N LEU A 165 -11.84 8.07 -9.40
CA LEU A 165 -11.77 7.16 -10.54
C LEU A 165 -11.82 7.96 -11.84
N LEU A 166 -10.87 7.69 -12.74
CA LEU A 166 -10.88 8.23 -14.10
C LEU A 166 -11.47 7.23 -15.09
N TRP A 167 -11.07 5.97 -15.01
CA TRP A 167 -11.63 4.86 -15.79
C TRP A 167 -11.34 3.50 -15.16
N ARG A 168 -12.09 2.49 -15.63
CA ARG A 168 -11.94 1.06 -15.39
C ARG A 168 -12.08 0.32 -16.72
#